data_AF-A0A918MGD0-F1
#
_entry.id   AF-A0A918MGD0-F1
#
_cell.length_a   1.000
_cell.length_b   1.000
_cell.length_c   1.000
_cell.angle_alpha   90.00
_cell.angle_beta   90.00
_cell.angle_gamma   90.00
#
_symmetry.space_group_name_H-M   'P 1'
#
loop_
_entity.id
_entity.type
_entity.pdbx_description
1 polymer ?
#
loop_
_entity_poly.entity_id
_entity_poly.type
_entity_poly.pdbx_seq_one_letter_code
_entity_poly.pdbx_strand_id
1 'polypeptide(L)'
;MPQMAPAEALAACEQALRNLITTVLTRKLGKDWVSQVFTAEKVERLREIRDEETGRRMRRGVAAVPSNELAYAQFFDILTLLKKHWEDFKPALGDRSETMGLLSRFEALRNSVAHSRDLLPFEEELLSGIAGEMRNKVTIYMSSQDPVGDFFARIDSVTDSFGNCIDNFPQDPMEHGTLLRTGLVLHPGDTVAFRCRGTDPQGRELTWWMLPNHETELSRHTGCHVELTWHVSDFDVAARTDIHIYMESSGPHHRVNGSASFDHCASFVYTVLPRENCEREAS
;
A
#
# COMPACT_ATOMS: atom_id res chain seq x y z
N MET A 1 -2.78 -8.23 21.03
CA MET A 1 -2.38 -7.42 19.86
C MET A 1 -2.57 -5.96 20.22
N PRO A 2 -1.71 -5.04 19.76
CA PRO A 2 -1.94 -3.60 19.99
C PRO A 2 -3.29 -3.19 19.40
N GLN A 3 -4.07 -2.41 20.15
CA GLN A 3 -5.35 -1.87 19.72
C GLN A 3 -5.11 -0.87 18.59
N MET A 4 -5.69 -1.13 17.42
CA MET A 4 -5.64 -0.18 16.30
C MET A 4 -6.57 1.00 16.59
N ALA A 5 -6.11 2.22 16.31
CA ALA A 5 -6.99 3.38 16.34
C ALA A 5 -8.12 3.21 15.30
N PRO A 6 -9.32 3.80 15.49
CA PRO A 6 -10.46 3.57 14.59
C PRO A 6 -10.16 3.83 13.11
N ALA A 7 -9.46 4.93 12.79
CA ALA A 7 -9.06 5.24 11.42
C ALA A 7 -8.10 4.20 10.83
N GLU A 8 -7.18 3.67 11.63
CA GLU A 8 -6.24 2.62 11.24
C GLU A 8 -6.96 1.30 11.00
N ALA A 9 -7.86 0.91 11.90
CA ALA A 9 -8.68 -0.30 11.77
C ALA A 9 -9.54 -0.26 10.49
N LEU A 10 -10.14 0.90 10.20
CA LEU A 10 -10.90 1.11 8.96
C LEU A 10 -10.03 0.90 7.72
N ALA A 11 -8.90 1.60 7.65
CA ALA A 11 -7.99 1.53 6.51
C ALA A 11 -7.42 0.12 6.32
N ALA A 12 -7.03 -0.56 7.41
CA ALA A 12 -6.44 -1.88 7.38
C ALA A 12 -7.42 -2.94 6.82
N CYS A 13 -8.67 -2.93 7.30
CA CYS A 13 -9.69 -3.86 6.82
C CYS A 13 -10.07 -3.58 5.37
N GLU A 14 -10.34 -2.32 5.01
CA GLU A 14 -10.69 -1.96 3.64
C GLU A 14 -9.59 -2.34 2.66
N GLN A 15 -8.32 -2.03 2.99
CA GLN A 15 -7.20 -2.37 2.13
C GLN A 15 -7.03 -3.88 1.99
N ALA A 16 -7.16 -4.64 3.08
CA ALA A 16 -7.07 -6.10 3.01
C ALA A 16 -8.13 -6.69 2.08
N LEU A 17 -9.39 -6.23 2.17
CA LEU A 17 -10.46 -6.69 1.29
C LEU A 17 -10.26 -6.25 -0.17
N ARG A 18 -9.79 -5.01 -0.40
CA ARG A 18 -9.47 -4.52 -1.75
C ARG A 18 -8.36 -5.36 -2.38
N ASN A 19 -7.29 -5.65 -1.63
CA ASN A 19 -6.21 -6.53 -2.08
C ASN A 19 -6.73 -7.93 -2.39
N LEU A 20 -7.59 -8.51 -1.52
CA LEU A 20 -8.21 -9.81 -1.78
C LEU A 20 -8.99 -9.83 -3.11
N ILE A 21 -9.87 -8.84 -3.30
CA ILE A 21 -10.69 -8.71 -4.49
C ILE A 21 -9.81 -8.57 -5.72
N THR A 22 -8.85 -7.64 -5.69
CA THR A 22 -7.93 -7.41 -6.81
C THR A 22 -7.16 -8.67 -7.16
N THR A 23 -6.58 -9.39 -6.20
CA THR A 23 -5.80 -10.60 -6.48
C THR A 23 -6.66 -11.71 -7.08
N VAL A 24 -7.77 -12.04 -6.44
CA VAL A 24 -8.63 -13.16 -6.87
C VAL A 24 -9.25 -12.89 -8.23
N LEU A 25 -9.79 -11.68 -8.45
CA LEU A 25 -10.45 -11.35 -9.71
C LEU A 25 -9.45 -11.09 -10.85
N THR A 26 -8.26 -10.54 -10.57
CA THR A 26 -7.21 -10.43 -11.59
C THR A 26 -6.76 -11.81 -12.05
N ARG A 27 -6.56 -12.75 -11.12
CA ARG A 27 -6.18 -14.13 -11.46
C ARG A 27 -7.27 -14.84 -12.28
N LYS A 28 -8.54 -14.61 -11.95
CA LYS A 28 -9.68 -15.29 -12.60
C LYS A 28 -10.08 -14.69 -13.95
N LEU A 29 -10.08 -13.36 -14.06
CA LEU A 29 -10.68 -12.61 -15.19
C LEU A 29 -9.65 -11.76 -15.96
N GLY A 30 -8.40 -11.71 -15.51
CA GLY A 30 -7.33 -10.92 -16.12
C GLY A 30 -7.28 -9.47 -15.63
N LYS A 31 -6.39 -8.67 -16.22
CA LYS A 31 -6.15 -7.26 -15.81
C LYS A 31 -7.38 -6.36 -15.97
N ASP A 32 -8.27 -6.66 -16.90
CA ASP A 32 -9.48 -5.88 -17.18
C ASP A 32 -10.72 -6.37 -16.40
N TRP A 33 -10.53 -7.05 -15.27
CA TRP A 33 -11.63 -7.64 -14.50
C TRP A 33 -12.64 -6.59 -14.01
N VAL A 34 -12.20 -5.35 -13.73
CA VAL A 34 -13.05 -4.25 -13.24
C VAL A 34 -14.21 -4.00 -14.21
N SER A 35 -13.92 -3.92 -15.51
CA SER A 35 -14.91 -3.71 -16.57
C SER A 35 -15.85 -4.90 -16.79
N GLN A 36 -15.50 -6.07 -16.26
CA GLN A 36 -16.31 -7.29 -16.37
C GLN A 36 -17.26 -7.47 -15.18
N VAL A 37 -16.89 -6.95 -13.99
CA VAL A 37 -17.69 -7.14 -12.77
C VAL A 37 -18.57 -5.95 -12.41
N PHE A 38 -18.14 -4.74 -12.77
CA PHE A 38 -18.94 -3.52 -12.64
C PHE A 38 -19.66 -3.17 -13.94
N THR A 39 -20.75 -2.42 -13.83
CA THR A 39 -21.43 -1.85 -15.01
C THR A 39 -20.56 -0.76 -15.64
N ALA A 40 -20.72 -0.52 -16.94
CA ALA A 40 -20.01 0.56 -17.63
C ALA A 40 -20.23 1.92 -16.94
N GLU A 41 -21.47 2.22 -16.53
CA GLU A 41 -21.82 3.43 -15.77
C GLU A 41 -21.04 3.53 -14.45
N LYS A 42 -20.91 2.42 -13.72
CA LYS A 42 -20.18 2.40 -12.45
C LYS A 42 -18.68 2.61 -12.67
N VAL A 43 -18.09 1.96 -13.67
CA VAL A 43 -16.68 2.15 -14.03
C VAL A 43 -16.42 3.61 -14.41
N GLU A 44 -17.30 4.20 -15.22
CA GLU A 44 -17.15 5.61 -15.60
C GLU A 44 -17.24 6.52 -14.39
N ARG A 45 -18.21 6.31 -13.50
CA ARG A 45 -18.31 7.07 -12.25
C ARG A 45 -17.06 6.93 -11.36
N LEU A 46 -16.45 5.75 -11.29
CA LEU A 46 -15.20 5.57 -10.55
C LEU A 46 -14.05 6.36 -11.18
N ARG A 47 -14.00 6.44 -12.51
CA ARG A 47 -13.03 7.25 -13.24
C ARG A 47 -13.27 8.74 -13.04
N GLU A 48 -14.51 9.20 -13.06
CA GLU A 48 -14.87 10.59 -12.76
C GLU A 48 -14.41 10.97 -11.35
N ILE A 49 -14.70 10.14 -10.34
CA ILE A 49 -14.26 10.38 -8.95
C ILE A 49 -12.73 10.43 -8.87
N ARG A 50 -12.03 9.52 -9.56
CA ARG A 50 -10.57 9.52 -9.65
C ARG A 50 -10.08 10.82 -10.25
N ASP A 51 -10.63 11.24 -11.38
CA ASP A 51 -10.15 12.41 -12.13
C ASP A 51 -10.43 13.72 -11.38
N GLU A 52 -11.59 13.83 -10.71
CA GLU A 52 -11.91 14.94 -9.81
C GLU A 52 -10.95 15.01 -8.61
N GLU A 53 -10.70 13.88 -7.95
CA GLU A 53 -9.78 13.81 -6.82
C GLU A 53 -8.33 14.08 -7.27
N THR A 54 -7.93 13.57 -8.43
CA THR A 54 -6.65 13.87 -9.08
C THR A 54 -6.49 15.37 -9.27
N GLY A 55 -7.46 16.02 -9.91
CA GLY A 55 -7.44 17.46 -10.14
C GLY A 55 -7.40 18.27 -8.84
N ARG A 56 -8.19 17.88 -7.83
CA ARG A 56 -8.21 18.55 -6.53
C ARG A 56 -6.88 18.42 -5.79
N ARG A 57 -6.30 17.21 -5.74
CA ARG A 57 -5.06 16.93 -5.02
C ARG A 57 -3.83 17.48 -5.74
N MET A 58 -3.79 17.40 -7.08
CA MET A 58 -2.72 18.02 -7.87
C MET A 58 -2.66 19.54 -7.69
N ARG A 59 -3.81 20.22 -7.59
CA ARG A 59 -3.85 21.66 -7.24
C ARG A 59 -3.27 21.97 -5.86
N ARG A 60 -3.18 20.98 -4.97
CA ARG A 60 -2.57 21.09 -3.63
C ARG A 60 -1.13 20.56 -3.58
N GLY A 61 -0.51 20.27 -4.74
CA GLY A 61 0.87 19.82 -4.84
C GLY A 61 1.08 18.31 -4.72
N VAL A 62 0.02 17.50 -4.76
CA VAL A 62 0.14 16.03 -4.81
C VAL A 62 0.47 15.60 -6.24
N ALA A 63 1.56 14.88 -6.44
CA ALA A 63 2.05 14.44 -7.74
C ALA A 63 1.26 13.26 -8.33
N ALA A 64 0.79 12.35 -7.47
CA ALA A 64 0.10 11.15 -7.91
C ALA A 64 -1.04 10.76 -6.96
N VAL A 65 -2.04 10.08 -7.52
CA VAL A 65 -3.13 9.45 -6.78
C VAL A 65 -3.25 7.98 -7.20
N PRO A 66 -3.88 7.10 -6.40
CA PRO A 66 -4.03 5.69 -6.75
C PRO A 66 -4.62 5.49 -8.14
N SER A 67 -4.02 4.64 -8.97
CA SER A 67 -4.51 4.40 -10.34
C SER A 67 -5.64 3.38 -10.42
N ASN A 68 -5.74 2.49 -9.42
CA ASN A 68 -6.72 1.41 -9.34
C ASN A 68 -8.14 1.96 -9.11
N GLU A 69 -9.08 1.66 -10.01
CA GLU A 69 -10.49 2.08 -9.88
C GLU A 69 -11.13 1.57 -8.59
N LEU A 70 -10.72 0.39 -8.10
CA LEU A 70 -11.21 -0.14 -6.85
C LEU A 70 -10.82 0.77 -5.67
N ALA A 71 -9.75 1.56 -5.72
CA ALA A 71 -9.40 2.49 -4.64
C ALA A 71 -10.48 3.56 -4.39
N TYR A 72 -11.30 3.85 -5.41
CA TYR A 72 -12.37 4.86 -5.37
C TYR A 72 -13.75 4.25 -5.10
N ALA A 73 -13.84 2.92 -5.05
CA ALA A 73 -15.08 2.22 -4.74
C ALA A 73 -15.45 2.37 -3.26
N GLN A 74 -16.74 2.52 -2.97
CA GLN A 74 -17.25 2.60 -1.61
C GLN A 74 -17.21 1.22 -0.94
N PHE A 75 -17.24 1.19 0.39
CA PHE A 75 -17.26 -0.08 1.13
C PHE A 75 -18.45 -0.97 0.73
N PHE A 76 -19.60 -0.36 0.45
CA PHE A 76 -20.76 -1.07 -0.08
C PHE A 76 -20.47 -1.81 -1.41
N ASP A 77 -19.64 -1.23 -2.28
CA ASP A 77 -19.25 -1.86 -3.55
C ASP A 77 -18.38 -3.10 -3.27
N ILE A 78 -17.45 -3.02 -2.31
CA ILE A 78 -16.64 -4.15 -1.83
C ILE A 78 -17.57 -5.28 -1.35
N LEU A 79 -18.52 -4.98 -0.48
CA LEU A 79 -19.45 -5.98 0.04
C LEU A 79 -20.31 -6.61 -1.06
N THR A 80 -20.70 -5.82 -2.06
CA THR A 80 -21.47 -6.30 -3.21
C THR A 80 -20.67 -7.26 -4.06
N LEU A 81 -19.40 -6.96 -4.34
CA LEU A 81 -18.48 -7.86 -5.05
C LEU A 81 -18.28 -9.17 -4.28
N LEU A 82 -18.00 -9.09 -2.99
CA LEU A 82 -17.84 -10.27 -2.13
C LEU A 82 -19.09 -11.16 -2.16
N LYS A 83 -20.28 -10.57 -2.04
CA LYS A 83 -21.56 -11.32 -2.08
C LYS A 83 -21.80 -12.00 -3.43
N LYS A 84 -21.49 -11.32 -4.54
CA LYS A 84 -21.74 -11.80 -5.90
C LYS A 84 -20.78 -12.93 -6.30
N HIS A 85 -19.53 -12.84 -5.87
CA HIS A 85 -18.47 -13.79 -6.22
C HIS A 85 -18.02 -14.60 -5.00
N TRP A 86 -18.93 -14.90 -4.07
CA TRP A 86 -18.57 -15.48 -2.77
C TRP A 86 -17.76 -16.78 -2.88
N GLU A 87 -18.11 -17.66 -3.81
CA GLU A 87 -17.40 -18.93 -3.99
C GLU A 87 -15.92 -18.74 -4.35
N ASP A 88 -15.56 -17.62 -4.99
CA ASP A 88 -14.16 -17.29 -5.30
C ASP A 88 -13.40 -16.80 -4.05
N PHE A 89 -14.10 -16.19 -3.08
CA PHE A 89 -13.51 -15.62 -1.86
C PHE A 89 -13.62 -16.55 -0.65
N LYS A 90 -14.49 -17.55 -0.71
CA LYS A 90 -14.74 -18.53 0.35
C LYS A 90 -13.46 -19.20 0.87
N PRO A 91 -12.46 -19.56 0.04
CA PRO A 91 -11.20 -20.11 0.55
C PRO A 91 -10.44 -19.16 1.47
N ALA A 92 -10.62 -17.85 1.31
CA ALA A 92 -9.96 -16.83 2.12
C ALA A 92 -10.77 -16.44 3.35
N LEU A 93 -12.08 -16.27 3.17
CA LEU A 93 -12.96 -15.64 4.16
C LEU A 93 -13.72 -16.65 5.02
N GLY A 94 -13.85 -17.90 4.57
CA GLY A 94 -14.54 -18.96 5.31
C GLY A 94 -16.06 -18.92 5.13
N ASP A 95 -16.80 -19.03 6.23
CA ASP A 95 -18.26 -19.05 6.20
C ASP A 95 -18.85 -17.70 5.77
N ARG A 96 -19.87 -17.77 4.91
CA ARG A 96 -20.54 -16.58 4.36
C ARG A 96 -21.33 -15.82 5.40
N SER A 97 -22.11 -16.53 6.20
CA SER A 97 -23.03 -15.91 7.16
C SER A 97 -22.25 -15.22 8.25
N GLU A 98 -21.23 -15.89 8.78
CA GLU A 98 -20.33 -15.35 9.79
C GLU A 98 -19.59 -14.11 9.29
N THR A 99 -18.87 -14.23 8.18
CA THR A 99 -18.03 -13.13 7.67
C THR A 99 -18.88 -11.94 7.24
N MET A 100 -19.98 -12.16 6.53
CA MET A 100 -20.86 -11.05 6.14
C MET A 100 -21.53 -10.40 7.35
N GLY A 101 -21.82 -11.15 8.40
CA GLY A 101 -22.30 -10.62 9.67
C GLY A 101 -21.30 -9.64 10.31
N LEU A 102 -20.03 -10.04 10.38
CA LEU A 102 -18.94 -9.18 10.86
C LEU A 102 -18.76 -7.94 9.98
N LEU A 103 -18.72 -8.10 8.66
CA LEU A 103 -18.55 -6.98 7.73
C LEU A 103 -19.73 -6.00 7.74
N SER A 104 -20.96 -6.47 8.01
CA SER A 104 -22.11 -5.59 8.22
C SER A 104 -22.02 -4.81 9.53
N ARG A 105 -21.48 -5.41 10.61
CA ARG A 105 -21.18 -4.67 11.85
C ARG A 105 -20.10 -3.62 11.60
N PHE A 106 -19.04 -3.99 10.89
CA PHE A 106 -17.97 -3.08 10.51
C PHE A 106 -18.48 -1.89 9.67
N GLU A 107 -19.36 -2.13 8.69
CA GLU A 107 -19.99 -1.07 7.90
C GLU A 107 -20.78 -0.07 8.76
N ALA A 108 -21.53 -0.56 9.75
CA ALA A 108 -22.28 0.30 10.66
C ALA A 108 -21.35 1.20 11.49
N LEU A 109 -20.25 0.65 12.02
CA LEU A 109 -19.24 1.39 12.79
C LEU A 109 -18.49 2.41 11.91
N ARG A 110 -18.11 2.01 10.68
CA ARG A 110 -17.51 2.90 9.68
C ARG A 110 -18.40 4.11 9.40
N ASN A 111 -19.71 3.90 9.27
CA ASN A 111 -20.66 4.99 9.01
C ASN A 111 -20.71 5.96 10.20
N SER A 112 -20.66 5.48 11.44
CA SER A 112 -20.55 6.35 12.63
C SER A 112 -19.29 7.22 12.58
N VAL A 113 -18.13 6.62 12.28
CA VAL A 113 -16.85 7.34 12.15
C VAL A 113 -16.88 8.35 10.99
N ALA A 114 -17.42 7.97 9.84
CA ALA A 114 -17.55 8.85 8.67
C ALA A 114 -18.46 10.06 8.94
N HIS A 115 -19.42 9.93 9.86
CA HIS A 115 -20.27 11.02 10.33
C HIS A 115 -19.70 11.77 11.54
N SER A 116 -18.41 11.58 11.86
CA SER A 116 -17.72 12.23 12.99
C SER A 116 -18.42 12.00 14.32
N ARG A 117 -19.01 10.81 14.52
CA ARG A 117 -19.55 10.37 15.80
C ARG A 117 -18.48 9.55 16.51
N ASP A 118 -18.26 9.87 17.77
CA ASP A 118 -17.33 9.10 18.61
C ASP A 118 -17.89 7.69 18.82
N LEU A 119 -17.01 6.70 18.67
CA LEU A 119 -17.31 5.32 19.01
C LEU A 119 -17.17 5.14 20.52
N LEU A 120 -18.03 4.31 21.10
CA LEU A 120 -17.85 3.87 22.48
C LEU A 120 -16.64 2.93 22.57
N PRO A 121 -15.98 2.79 23.74
CA PRO A 121 -14.77 1.96 23.86
C PRO A 121 -14.94 0.51 23.34
N PHE A 122 -16.09 -0.12 23.63
CA PHE A 122 -16.37 -1.48 23.13
C PHE A 122 -16.59 -1.53 21.61
N GLU A 123 -17.04 -0.43 20.99
CA GLU A 123 -17.20 -0.33 19.54
C GLU A 123 -15.85 -0.18 18.85
N GLU A 124 -14.90 0.55 19.46
CA GLU A 124 -13.52 0.62 18.99
C GLU A 124 -12.81 -0.74 19.07
N GLU A 125 -12.98 -1.45 20.19
CA GLU A 125 -12.46 -2.80 20.36
C GLU A 125 -13.05 -3.77 19.34
N LEU A 126 -14.38 -3.73 19.13
CA LEU A 126 -15.05 -4.54 18.13
C LEU A 126 -14.58 -4.22 16.70
N LEU A 127 -14.45 -2.93 16.37
CA LEU A 127 -13.93 -2.48 15.08
C LEU A 127 -12.51 -3.00 14.83
N SER A 128 -11.64 -2.86 15.83
CA SER A 128 -10.27 -3.35 15.80
C SER A 128 -10.21 -4.87 15.65
N GLY A 129 -11.06 -5.59 16.39
CA GLY A 129 -11.16 -7.05 16.33
C GLY A 129 -11.58 -7.55 14.94
N ILE A 130 -12.64 -6.96 14.36
CA ILE A 130 -13.10 -7.33 13.00
C ILE A 130 -12.01 -7.02 11.97
N ALA A 131 -11.37 -5.85 12.05
CA ALA A 131 -10.30 -5.47 11.14
C ALA A 131 -9.10 -6.43 11.23
N GLY A 132 -8.71 -6.79 12.46
CA GLY A 132 -7.65 -7.77 12.72
C GLY A 132 -7.98 -9.15 12.14
N GLU A 133 -9.20 -9.63 12.35
CA GLU A 133 -9.65 -10.92 11.81
C GLU A 133 -9.65 -10.93 10.28
N MET A 134 -10.23 -9.92 9.63
CA MET A 134 -10.28 -9.84 8.16
C MET A 134 -8.89 -9.75 7.57
N ARG A 135 -8.02 -8.90 8.13
CA ARG A 135 -6.62 -8.78 7.71
C ARG A 135 -5.89 -10.11 7.85
N ASN A 136 -6.10 -10.82 8.96
CA ASN A 136 -5.45 -12.11 9.21
C ASN A 136 -5.93 -13.18 8.21
N LYS A 137 -7.25 -13.31 8.00
CA LYS A 137 -7.85 -14.22 7.01
C LYS A 137 -7.30 -13.97 5.60
N VAL A 138 -7.30 -12.72 5.16
CA VAL A 138 -6.71 -12.33 3.87
C VAL A 138 -5.23 -12.67 3.82
N THR A 139 -4.47 -12.38 4.88
CA THR A 139 -3.03 -12.64 4.92
C THR A 139 -2.74 -14.12 4.80
N ILE A 140 -3.39 -14.98 5.59
CA ILE A 140 -3.27 -16.44 5.52
C ILE A 140 -3.60 -16.94 4.11
N TYR A 141 -4.69 -16.45 3.51
CA TYR A 141 -5.03 -16.84 2.15
C TYR A 141 -3.96 -16.43 1.14
N MET A 142 -3.52 -15.17 1.16
CA MET A 142 -2.48 -14.70 0.24
C MET A 142 -1.19 -15.49 0.38
N SER A 143 -0.80 -15.80 1.62
CA SER A 143 0.38 -16.63 1.88
C SER A 143 0.18 -18.08 1.43
N SER A 144 -1.03 -18.66 1.52
CA SER A 144 -1.31 -19.99 0.94
C SER A 144 -1.25 -20.03 -0.59
N GLN A 145 -1.40 -18.88 -1.27
CA GLN A 145 -1.34 -18.76 -2.72
C GLN A 145 0.08 -18.42 -3.25
N ASP A 146 0.99 -18.05 -2.35
CA ASP A 146 2.42 -17.82 -2.56
C ASP A 146 3.19 -18.59 -1.45
N PRO A 147 3.63 -19.85 -1.68
CA PRO A 147 4.32 -20.65 -0.66
C PRO A 147 5.56 -19.97 -0.07
N VAL A 148 6.13 -18.97 -0.77
CA VAL A 148 7.25 -18.15 -0.30
C VAL A 148 6.78 -17.05 0.67
N GLY A 149 5.53 -16.59 0.56
CA GLY A 149 4.87 -15.61 1.41
C GLY A 149 4.46 -16.11 2.81
N ASP A 150 4.61 -17.39 3.12
CA ASP A 150 4.51 -17.95 4.49
C ASP A 150 5.84 -17.77 5.27
N PHE A 151 6.97 -17.66 4.56
CA PHE A 151 8.30 -17.70 5.17
C PHE A 151 8.96 -16.33 5.26
N PHE A 152 8.64 -15.40 4.38
CA PHE A 152 9.33 -14.12 4.27
C PHE A 152 8.38 -12.95 4.44
N ALA A 153 8.87 -11.88 5.06
CA ALA A 153 8.10 -10.66 5.21
C ALA A 153 7.78 -10.00 3.86
N ARG A 154 6.72 -9.21 3.80
CA ARG A 154 6.37 -8.42 2.61
C ARG A 154 6.10 -6.96 2.93
N ILE A 155 6.43 -6.10 1.97
CA ILE A 155 5.94 -4.73 1.93
C ILE A 155 4.48 -4.76 1.49
N ASP A 156 3.62 -4.09 2.26
CA ASP A 156 2.21 -3.90 1.91
C ASP A 156 2.02 -2.60 1.11
N SER A 157 2.74 -1.54 1.48
CA SER A 157 2.72 -0.27 0.74
C SER A 157 3.92 0.62 1.05
N VAL A 158 4.37 1.39 0.07
CA VAL A 158 5.27 2.55 0.27
C VAL A 158 4.69 3.76 -0.44
N THR A 159 4.58 4.89 0.26
CA THR A 159 4.05 6.15 -0.28
C THR A 159 5.01 7.30 0.00
N ASP A 160 5.44 8.02 -1.04
CA ASP A 160 6.26 9.22 -0.87
C ASP A 160 5.44 10.46 -0.43
N SER A 161 6.12 11.54 -0.06
CA SER A 161 5.51 12.78 0.41
C SER A 161 4.72 13.52 -0.69
N PHE A 162 4.91 13.14 -1.96
CA PHE A 162 4.19 13.66 -3.11
C PHE A 162 2.97 12.80 -3.50
N GLY A 163 2.75 11.66 -2.82
CA GLY A 163 1.61 10.76 -3.06
C GLY A 163 1.87 9.65 -4.08
N ASN A 164 3.09 9.52 -4.60
CA ASN A 164 3.46 8.34 -5.39
C ASN A 164 3.43 7.12 -4.49
N CYS A 165 2.71 6.07 -4.90
CA CYS A 165 2.45 4.91 -4.07
C CYS A 165 2.71 3.60 -4.83
N ILE A 166 3.40 2.68 -4.17
CA ILE A 166 3.49 1.27 -4.57
C ILE A 166 2.71 0.47 -3.52
N ASP A 167 1.57 -0.09 -3.91
CA ASP A 167 0.68 -0.92 -3.05
C ASP A 167 0.24 -2.23 -3.74
N ASN A 168 0.74 -2.49 -4.95
CA ASN A 168 0.41 -3.65 -5.75
C ASN A 168 1.68 -4.38 -6.18
N PHE A 169 2.27 -5.10 -5.24
CA PHE A 169 3.49 -5.87 -5.49
C PHE A 169 3.19 -7.15 -6.30
N PRO A 170 4.10 -7.54 -7.21
CA PRO A 170 4.03 -8.77 -7.97
C PRO A 170 3.79 -9.99 -7.07
N GLN A 171 3.02 -10.93 -7.61
CA GLN A 171 2.71 -12.20 -6.96
C GLN A 171 3.65 -13.32 -7.44
N ASP A 172 4.58 -13.02 -8.35
CA ASP A 172 5.60 -13.98 -8.77
C ASP A 172 6.60 -14.14 -7.62
N PRO A 173 6.82 -15.36 -7.10
CA PRO A 173 7.81 -15.60 -6.05
C PRO A 173 9.24 -15.21 -6.44
N MET A 174 9.53 -15.10 -7.74
CA MET A 174 10.81 -14.62 -8.26
C MET A 174 10.93 -13.09 -8.27
N GLU A 175 9.81 -12.36 -8.21
CA GLU A 175 9.80 -10.90 -8.13
C GLU A 175 9.75 -10.45 -6.67
N HIS A 176 10.84 -9.86 -6.21
CA HIS A 176 11.04 -9.42 -4.82
C HIS A 176 11.01 -7.89 -4.69
N GLY A 177 10.35 -7.22 -5.64
CA GLY A 177 10.13 -5.79 -5.56
C GLY A 177 9.41 -5.17 -6.74
N THR A 178 9.19 -3.86 -6.68
CA THR A 178 8.48 -3.08 -7.70
C THR A 178 9.17 -1.75 -7.94
N LEU A 179 9.15 -1.29 -9.18
CA LEU A 179 9.69 0.00 -9.60
C LEU A 179 8.55 0.95 -10.00
N LEU A 180 8.51 2.15 -9.41
CA LEU A 180 7.63 3.23 -9.81
C LEU A 180 8.45 4.41 -10.36
N ARG A 181 8.18 4.79 -11.61
CA ARG A 181 8.73 6.02 -12.20
C ARG A 181 7.81 7.18 -11.84
N THR A 182 8.29 8.08 -10.98
CA THR A 182 7.47 9.18 -10.45
C THR A 182 7.25 10.30 -11.47
N GLY A 183 8.22 10.50 -12.37
CA GLY A 183 8.25 11.64 -13.30
C GLY A 183 8.54 12.98 -12.64
N LEU A 184 8.88 13.00 -11.34
CA LEU A 184 9.19 14.21 -10.60
C LEU A 184 10.64 14.66 -10.84
N VAL A 185 10.80 15.99 -10.90
CA VAL A 185 12.09 16.66 -10.90
C VAL A 185 12.32 17.24 -9.50
N LEU A 186 13.41 16.85 -8.87
CA LEU A 186 13.87 17.32 -7.56
C LEU A 186 15.17 18.09 -7.72
N HIS A 187 15.53 18.83 -6.68
CA HIS A 187 16.77 19.58 -6.61
C HIS A 187 17.49 19.35 -5.27
N PRO A 188 18.83 19.53 -5.22
CA PRO A 188 19.56 19.55 -3.95
C PRO A 188 18.91 20.51 -2.94
N GLY A 189 18.77 20.05 -1.70
CA GLY A 189 18.07 20.72 -0.60
C GLY A 189 16.59 20.34 -0.45
N ASP A 190 16.00 19.63 -1.42
CA ASP A 190 14.65 19.10 -1.28
C ASP A 190 14.65 17.91 -0.30
N THR A 191 13.48 17.61 0.28
CA THR A 191 13.32 16.48 1.20
C THR A 191 12.12 15.65 0.80
N VAL A 192 12.31 14.33 0.75
CA VAL A 192 11.27 13.35 0.42
C VAL A 192 11.07 12.42 1.62
N ALA A 193 9.84 12.30 2.10
CA ALA A 193 9.49 11.36 3.17
C ALA A 193 8.73 10.17 2.59
N PHE A 194 9.06 8.96 3.03
CA PHE A 194 8.44 7.71 2.60
C PHE A 194 7.75 7.03 3.78
N ARG A 195 6.43 6.93 3.70
CA ARG A 195 5.63 6.15 4.67
C ARG A 195 5.55 4.72 4.20
N CYS A 196 6.10 3.81 5.00
CA CYS A 196 6.25 2.40 4.68
C CYS A 196 5.38 1.55 5.60
N ARG A 197 4.74 0.53 5.03
CA ARG A 197 3.98 -0.49 5.76
C ARG A 197 4.38 -1.87 5.27
N GLY A 198 4.58 -2.79 6.21
CA GLY A 198 4.88 -4.18 5.90
C GLY A 198 4.36 -5.12 6.97
N THR A 199 4.36 -6.40 6.60
CA THR A 199 3.85 -7.49 7.43
C THR A 199 4.81 -8.66 7.35
N ASP A 200 5.10 -9.29 8.49
CA ASP A 200 5.72 -10.60 8.57
C ASP A 200 4.68 -11.68 8.89
N PRO A 201 4.53 -12.75 8.09
CA PRO A 201 3.59 -13.84 8.38
C PRO A 201 3.85 -14.53 9.73
N GLN A 202 5.08 -14.50 10.24
CA GLN A 202 5.47 -15.11 11.51
C GLN A 202 5.50 -14.10 12.67
N GLY A 203 5.08 -12.85 12.44
CA GLY A 203 5.02 -11.81 13.45
C GLY A 203 6.39 -11.34 13.97
N ARG A 204 7.47 -11.59 13.22
CA ARG A 204 8.83 -11.13 13.54
C ARG A 204 8.93 -9.62 13.37
N GLU A 205 9.88 -9.01 14.08
CA GLU A 205 10.18 -7.59 13.92
C GLU A 205 10.73 -7.31 12.52
N LEU A 206 10.28 -6.21 11.92
CA LEU A 206 10.68 -5.75 10.60
C LEU A 206 11.68 -4.60 10.72
N THR A 207 12.74 -4.66 9.91
CA THR A 207 13.73 -3.59 9.75
C THR A 207 13.67 -3.06 8.33
N TRP A 208 13.73 -1.74 8.19
CA TRP A 208 13.64 -1.01 6.94
C TRP A 208 14.86 -0.13 6.74
N TRP A 209 15.32 0.00 5.51
CA TRP A 209 16.37 0.96 5.16
C TRP A 209 16.21 1.44 3.72
N MET A 210 16.89 2.55 3.43
CA MET A 210 16.84 3.22 2.13
C MET A 210 18.24 3.46 1.58
N LEU A 211 18.40 3.21 0.28
CA LEU A 211 19.63 3.34 -0.49
C LEU A 211 19.35 4.14 -1.78
N PRO A 212 19.80 5.40 -1.86
CA PRO A 212 19.88 6.13 -3.13
C PRO A 212 20.95 5.50 -4.03
N ASN A 213 20.60 5.22 -5.28
CA ASN A 213 21.47 4.66 -6.33
C ASN A 213 22.27 3.41 -5.91
N HIS A 214 21.78 2.64 -4.92
CA HIS A 214 22.50 1.50 -4.30
C HIS A 214 23.83 1.85 -3.62
N GLU A 215 24.10 3.12 -3.30
CA GLU A 215 25.40 3.53 -2.80
C GLU A 215 25.48 3.54 -1.27
N THR A 216 24.75 4.45 -0.61
CA THR A 216 24.88 4.68 0.82
C THR A 216 23.55 4.48 1.53
N GLU A 217 23.54 3.61 2.54
CA GLU A 217 22.39 3.43 3.42
C GLU A 217 22.18 4.71 4.24
N LEU A 218 21.00 5.31 4.13
CA LEU A 218 20.71 6.58 4.82
C LEU A 218 20.26 6.38 6.26
N SER A 219 19.38 5.40 6.52
CA SER A 219 18.88 5.12 7.86
C SER A 219 18.26 3.72 7.98
N ARG A 220 18.22 3.19 9.21
CA ARG A 220 17.50 1.97 9.59
C ARG A 220 16.39 2.28 10.59
N HIS A 221 15.21 1.73 10.36
CA HIS A 221 14.04 1.87 11.23
C HIS A 221 13.37 0.52 11.45
N THR A 222 12.82 0.29 12.65
CA THR A 222 12.09 -0.94 12.96
C THR A 222 10.60 -0.69 13.16
N GLY A 223 9.78 -1.69 12.80
CA GLY A 223 8.34 -1.67 13.00
C GLY A 223 7.53 -2.02 11.75
N CYS A 224 6.23 -2.28 11.95
CA CYS A 224 5.29 -2.56 10.86
C CYS A 224 4.84 -1.30 10.10
N HIS A 225 5.11 -0.12 10.68
CA HIS A 225 4.89 1.19 10.10
C HIS A 225 6.09 2.07 10.42
N VAL A 226 6.77 2.57 9.40
CA VAL A 226 7.93 3.46 9.56
C VAL A 226 7.86 4.62 8.58
N GLU A 227 8.56 5.71 8.91
CA GLU A 227 8.82 6.82 7.99
C GLU A 227 10.31 6.92 7.74
N LEU A 228 10.72 6.91 6.47
CA LEU A 228 12.10 7.11 6.02
C LEU A 228 12.22 8.48 5.36
N THR A 229 13.33 9.17 5.54
CA THR A 229 13.52 10.52 4.98
C THR A 229 14.78 10.58 4.13
N TRP A 230 14.66 11.08 2.90
CA TRP A 230 15.76 11.37 2.00
C TRP A 230 15.94 12.88 1.88
N HIS A 231 17.12 13.36 2.23
CA HIS A 231 17.55 14.72 1.95
C HIS A 231 18.35 14.72 0.64
N VAL A 232 17.78 15.32 -0.40
CA VAL A 232 18.40 15.37 -1.73
C VAL A 232 19.64 16.26 -1.65
N SER A 233 20.77 15.73 -2.08
CA SER A 233 22.08 16.38 -2.04
C SER A 233 22.66 16.59 -3.44
N ASP A 234 23.78 17.29 -3.54
CA ASP A 234 24.49 17.47 -4.82
C ASP A 234 25.04 16.15 -5.38
N PHE A 235 25.26 15.14 -4.54
CA PHE A 235 25.68 13.79 -4.99
C PHE A 235 24.56 13.05 -5.70
N ASP A 236 23.30 13.44 -5.48
CA ASP A 236 22.14 12.78 -6.06
C ASP A 236 21.79 13.31 -7.47
N VAL A 237 22.51 14.32 -7.96
CA VAL A 237 22.24 14.99 -9.25
C VAL A 237 22.48 14.03 -10.41
N ALA A 238 21.38 13.57 -11.02
CA ALA A 238 21.39 12.71 -12.19
C ALA A 238 20.06 12.81 -12.96
N ALA A 239 20.13 12.54 -14.26
CA ALA A 239 18.94 12.39 -15.10
C ALA A 239 18.03 11.22 -14.66
N ARG A 240 18.56 10.33 -13.81
CA ARG A 240 17.87 9.23 -13.18
C ARG A 240 18.50 8.97 -11.81
N THR A 241 17.69 9.08 -10.78
CA THR A 241 18.05 8.76 -9.39
C THR A 241 17.07 7.73 -8.87
N ASP A 242 17.56 6.54 -8.56
CA ASP A 242 16.74 5.42 -8.05
C ASP A 242 16.83 5.39 -6.51
N ILE A 243 15.69 5.43 -5.83
CA ILE A 243 15.58 5.28 -4.38
C ILE A 243 15.08 3.88 -4.09
N HIS A 244 15.94 3.04 -3.53
CA HIS A 244 15.60 1.68 -3.14
C HIS A 244 15.31 1.61 -1.66
N ILE A 245 14.10 1.16 -1.32
CA ILE A 245 13.65 0.92 0.04
C ILE A 245 13.58 -0.58 0.23
N TYR A 246 14.31 -1.08 1.20
CA TYR A 246 14.39 -2.50 1.52
C TYR A 246 13.73 -2.77 2.86
N MET A 247 13.27 -4.01 3.01
CA MET A 247 12.71 -4.52 4.23
C MET A 247 13.20 -5.93 4.48
N GLU A 248 13.55 -6.23 5.72
CA GLU A 248 13.85 -7.57 6.19
C GLU A 248 13.13 -7.86 7.52
N SER A 249 12.82 -9.13 7.76
CA SER A 249 12.46 -9.62 9.08
C SER A 249 13.70 -9.94 9.92
N SER A 250 13.54 -9.95 11.24
CA SER A 250 14.57 -10.43 12.18
C SER A 250 14.83 -11.95 12.14
N GLY A 251 14.32 -12.65 11.10
CA GLY A 251 14.53 -14.08 10.90
C GLY A 251 15.92 -14.42 10.35
N PRO A 252 16.36 -15.68 10.45
CA PRO A 252 17.68 -16.13 9.97
C PRO A 252 17.74 -16.33 8.44
N HIS A 253 16.61 -16.23 7.75
CA HIS A 253 16.48 -16.48 6.32
C HIS A 253 15.67 -15.37 5.69
N HIS A 254 16.10 -14.97 4.49
CA HIS A 254 15.48 -13.88 3.75
C HIS A 254 15.14 -14.31 2.33
N ARG A 255 14.12 -13.68 1.74
CA ARG A 255 13.62 -14.01 0.39
C ARG A 255 14.72 -13.88 -0.66
N VAL A 256 15.54 -12.83 -0.55
CA VAL A 256 16.70 -12.59 -1.40
C VAL A 256 17.95 -12.75 -0.56
N ASN A 257 18.82 -13.68 -0.98
CA ASN A 257 20.07 -13.97 -0.30
C ASN A 257 21.25 -13.57 -1.21
N GLY A 258 22.18 -12.77 -0.71
CA GLY A 258 23.26 -12.15 -1.50
C GLY A 258 24.07 -11.13 -0.71
N SER A 259 24.76 -10.20 -1.40
CA SER A 259 25.57 -9.15 -0.77
C SER A 259 24.77 -8.14 0.06
N ALA A 260 23.46 -8.02 -0.20
CA ALA A 260 22.48 -7.39 0.66
C ALA A 260 21.30 -8.35 0.79
N SER A 261 21.12 -8.92 1.97
CA SER A 261 20.03 -9.85 2.27
C SER A 261 18.77 -9.04 2.61
N PHE A 262 17.62 -9.40 2.04
CA PHE A 262 16.35 -8.71 2.33
C PHE A 262 15.15 -9.57 1.93
N ASP A 263 13.97 -9.24 2.45
CA ASP A 263 12.73 -9.95 2.16
C ASP A 263 11.93 -9.32 1.01
N HIS A 264 11.94 -7.99 0.90
CA HIS A 264 11.22 -7.30 -0.17
C HIS A 264 11.81 -5.89 -0.40
N CYS A 265 11.70 -5.36 -1.62
CA CYS A 265 12.15 -4.02 -1.99
C CYS A 265 11.07 -3.21 -2.75
N ALA A 266 10.99 -1.91 -2.50
CA ALA A 266 10.24 -0.94 -3.30
C ALA A 266 11.21 0.09 -3.88
N SER A 267 11.09 0.43 -5.16
CA SER A 267 12.00 1.34 -5.84
C SER A 267 11.25 2.51 -6.48
N PHE A 268 11.71 3.74 -6.24
CA PHE A 268 11.15 4.96 -6.81
C PHE A 268 12.19 5.65 -7.69
N VAL A 269 11.78 6.12 -8.87
CA VAL A 269 12.69 6.83 -9.80
C VAL A 269 12.32 8.30 -9.87
N TYR A 270 13.30 9.15 -9.60
CA TYR A 270 13.23 10.61 -9.71
C TYR A 270 14.24 11.11 -10.74
N THR A 271 14.05 12.34 -11.21
CA THR A 271 15.09 13.12 -11.90
C THR A 271 15.61 14.16 -10.90
N VAL A 272 16.92 14.27 -10.70
CA VAL A 272 17.50 15.29 -9.81
C VAL A 272 18.38 16.21 -10.65
N LEU A 273 18.03 17.50 -10.71
CA LEU A 273 18.77 18.49 -11.48
C LEU A 273 19.49 19.47 -10.55
N PRO A 274 20.63 20.04 -10.97
CA PRO A 274 21.26 21.13 -10.22
C PRO A 274 20.26 22.27 -10.03
N ARG A 275 20.36 23.00 -8.91
CA ARG A 275 19.73 24.33 -8.86
C ARG A 275 20.56 25.24 -9.78
N GLU A 276 19.96 25.79 -10.83
CA GLU A 276 20.63 26.86 -11.56
C GLU A 276 20.86 28.02 -10.59
N ASN A 277 22.13 28.40 -10.38
CA ASN A 277 22.44 29.67 -9.75
C ASN A 277 21.83 30.75 -10.64
N CYS A 278 20.75 31.39 -10.18
CA CYS A 278 20.25 32.63 -10.76
C CYS A 278 21.20 33.77 -10.38
N GLU A 279 22.46 33.65 -10.78
CA GLU A 279 23.43 34.74 -10.84
C GLU A 279 23.76 34.95 -12.31
N ARG A 280 22.77 35.41 -13.08
CA ARG A 280 23.09 36.15 -14.30
C ARG A 280 23.45 37.57 -13.88
N GLU A 281 24.75 37.75 -13.70
CA GLU A 281 25.52 38.98 -13.86
C GLU A 281 24.67 40.17 -14.33
N ALA A 282 24.32 41.04 -13.37
CA ALA A 282 24.14 42.46 -13.69
C ALA A 282 25.56 43.03 -13.91
N SER A 283 26.01 43.01 -15.16
CA SER A 283 27.14 43.80 -15.65
C SER A 283 26.66 44.76 -16.73
#